data_AF-A0A2S3XG86-F1
#
_entry.id   AF-A0A2S3XG86-F1
#
_cell.length_a   1.000
_cell.length_b   1.000
_cell.length_c   1.000
_cell.angle_alpha   90.00
_cell.angle_beta   90.00
_cell.angle_gamma   90.00
#
_symmetry.space_group_name_H-M   'P 1'
#
loop_
_entity.id
_entity.type
_entity.pdbx_description
1 polymer ?
#
loop_
_entity_poly.entity_id
_entity_poly.type
_entity_poly.pdbx_seq_one_letter_code
_entity_poly.pdbx_strand_id
1 'polypeptide(L)'
;MFSKGDLLQSFACVDEYAGCYFFQHKLPKVVYEYCLKSADRRDLLVISEGVSDREFSLVVVEQAPESLSQDKSIIFDIAPNKYEFTHVLVVPNSYHGSLKGRLEAKRENLHLCIPIHRCEFSGGESEGEFKEMIQRMIPVFRWSRKVCPKIKVYFDNPGTETGTDEAGVLMKYPTLLSEIENLGGVINGFIEITNYKGEVVEVLSPKKEVFTLVRNRKDEEVLTYSQLVEALNGFVFAG
;
A
#
# COMPACT_ATOMS: atom_id res chain seq x y z
N MET A 1 -15.18 11.25 19.89
CA MET A 1 -14.30 10.65 20.90
C MET A 1 -14.85 9.30 21.33
N PHE A 2 -14.00 8.28 21.31
CA PHE A 2 -14.28 6.95 21.81
C PHE A 2 -13.95 6.87 23.30
N SER A 3 -14.81 6.22 24.07
CA SER A 3 -14.52 5.82 25.44
C SER A 3 -14.34 4.31 25.53
N LYS A 4 -13.65 3.85 26.57
CA LYS A 4 -13.57 2.43 26.92
C LYS A 4 -14.95 1.77 27.01
N GLY A 5 -15.93 2.48 27.58
CA GLY A 5 -17.31 1.98 27.72
C GLY A 5 -17.99 1.72 26.37
N ASP A 6 -17.78 2.60 25.38
CA ASP A 6 -18.31 2.42 24.02
C ASP A 6 -17.72 1.16 23.37
N LEU A 7 -16.41 0.95 23.52
CA LEU A 7 -15.71 -0.19 22.95
C LEU A 7 -16.16 -1.51 23.61
N LEU A 8 -16.35 -1.54 24.93
CA LEU A 8 -16.82 -2.73 25.65
C LEU A 8 -18.24 -3.17 25.26
N GLN A 9 -19.06 -2.30 24.65
CA GLN A 9 -20.36 -2.71 24.08
C GLN A 9 -20.23 -3.55 22.80
N SER A 10 -19.07 -3.46 22.13
CA SER A 10 -18.81 -4.13 20.85
C SER A 10 -17.72 -5.19 20.93
N PHE A 11 -16.81 -5.09 21.90
CA PHE A 11 -15.65 -5.97 22.05
C PHE A 11 -15.61 -6.58 23.45
N ALA A 12 -15.28 -7.87 23.51
CA ALA A 12 -15.31 -8.64 24.76
C ALA A 12 -14.27 -8.15 25.79
N CYS A 13 -13.14 -7.61 25.33
CA CYS A 13 -12.10 -7.08 26.20
C CYS A 13 -11.49 -5.82 25.56
N VAL A 14 -11.23 -4.83 26.40
CA VAL A 14 -10.59 -3.56 26.03
C VAL A 14 -9.60 -3.22 27.12
N ASP A 15 -8.32 -3.29 26.78
CA ASP A 15 -7.23 -2.86 27.64
C ASP A 15 -6.92 -1.38 27.37
N GLU A 16 -6.39 -0.70 28.38
CA GLU A 16 -5.93 0.68 28.25
C GLU A 16 -4.47 0.75 28.66
N TYR A 17 -3.63 1.33 27.79
CA TYR A 17 -2.21 1.46 28.03
C TYR A 17 -1.67 2.68 27.27
N ALA A 18 -0.88 3.51 27.95
CA ALA A 18 -0.30 4.75 27.38
C ALA A 18 -1.33 5.65 26.66
N GLY A 19 -2.54 5.79 27.22
CA GLY A 19 -3.62 6.61 26.64
C GLY A 19 -4.23 6.04 25.35
N CYS A 20 -3.94 4.78 25.02
CA CYS A 20 -4.52 4.06 23.90
C CYS A 20 -5.37 2.88 24.37
N TYR A 21 -6.44 2.59 23.63
CA TYR A 21 -7.26 1.40 23.83
C TYR A 21 -6.80 0.27 22.92
N PHE A 22 -6.58 -0.90 23.52
CA PHE A 22 -6.19 -2.13 22.82
C PHE A 22 -7.31 -3.15 22.90
N PHE A 23 -7.74 -3.66 21.76
CA PHE A 23 -8.83 -4.63 21.69
C PHE A 23 -8.70 -5.51 20.44
N GLN A 24 -9.45 -6.60 20.41
CA GLN A 24 -9.36 -7.61 19.35
C GLN A 24 -10.68 -7.78 18.63
N HIS A 25 -10.60 -7.89 17.30
CA HIS A 25 -11.69 -8.40 16.49
C HIS A 25 -11.34 -9.83 16.04
N LYS A 26 -12.00 -10.81 16.66
CA LYS A 26 -11.81 -12.23 16.36
C LYS A 26 -12.78 -12.67 15.27
N LEU A 27 -12.27 -13.03 14.10
CA LEU A 27 -13.01 -13.68 13.03
C LEU A 27 -12.64 -15.18 13.00
N PRO A 28 -13.44 -16.05 12.34
CA PRO A 28 -13.21 -17.50 12.37
C PRO A 28 -11.81 -17.97 11.94
N LYS A 29 -11.11 -17.21 11.09
CA LYS A 29 -9.80 -17.58 10.54
C LYS A 29 -8.67 -16.63 10.94
N VAL A 30 -9.00 -15.49 11.55
CA VAL A 30 -8.04 -14.40 11.71
C VAL A 30 -8.42 -13.54 12.91
N VAL A 31 -7.40 -13.09 13.64
CA VAL A 31 -7.55 -12.11 14.72
C VAL A 31 -6.93 -10.81 14.26
N TYR A 32 -7.69 -9.74 14.35
CA TYR A 32 -7.17 -8.40 14.16
C TYR A 32 -6.97 -7.73 15.52
N GLU A 33 -5.78 -7.21 15.75
CA GLU A 33 -5.45 -6.39 16.92
C GLU A 33 -5.66 -4.92 16.55
N TYR A 34 -6.36 -4.20 17.42
CA TYR A 34 -6.67 -2.78 17.24
C TYR A 34 -5.95 -1.99 18.33
N CYS A 35 -5.31 -0.90 17.94
CA CYS A 35 -4.82 0.14 18.83
C CYS A 35 -5.49 1.46 18.46
N LEU A 36 -6.32 1.99 19.36
CA LEU A 36 -7.08 3.21 19.15
C LEU A 36 -6.60 4.30 20.12
N LYS A 37 -6.01 5.36 19.60
CA LYS A 37 -5.75 6.60 20.35
C LYS A 37 -6.88 7.58 20.08
N SER A 38 -7.67 7.88 21.10
CA SER A 38 -8.79 8.80 20.99
C SER A 38 -8.44 10.13 21.65
N ALA A 39 -8.53 11.21 20.89
CA ALA A 39 -8.32 12.58 21.33
C ALA A 39 -9.42 13.50 20.79
N ASP A 40 -9.46 14.75 21.25
CA ASP A 40 -10.45 15.72 20.77
C ASP A 40 -10.32 15.90 19.25
N ARG A 41 -11.41 15.61 18.54
CA ARG A 41 -11.54 15.64 17.06
C ARG A 41 -10.49 14.82 16.29
N ARG A 42 -9.81 13.88 16.95
CA ARG A 42 -8.75 13.08 16.33
C ARG A 42 -8.73 11.69 16.94
N ASP A 43 -9.30 10.73 16.20
CA ASP A 43 -9.28 9.33 16.57
C ASP A 43 -8.34 8.59 15.61
N LEU A 44 -7.24 8.02 16.12
CA LEU A 44 -6.24 7.30 15.33
C LEU A 44 -6.32 5.82 15.59
N LEU A 45 -6.51 5.03 14.53
CA LEU A 45 -6.60 3.60 14.61
C LEU A 45 -5.44 2.93 13.88
N VAL A 46 -4.78 2.00 14.55
CA VAL A 46 -3.80 1.08 13.96
C VAL A 46 -4.37 -0.33 14.04
N ILE A 47 -4.20 -1.10 12.97
CA ILE A 47 -4.68 -2.48 12.87
C ILE A 47 -3.53 -3.39 12.42
N SER A 48 -3.38 -4.52 13.09
CA SER A 48 -2.51 -5.61 12.67
C SER A 48 -3.28 -6.94 12.62
N GLU A 49 -2.89 -7.80 11.67
CA GLU A 49 -3.42 -9.14 11.48
C GLU A 49 -2.51 -10.15 12.19
N GLY A 50 -3.02 -10.84 13.21
CA GLY A 50 -2.35 -11.96 13.86
C GLY A 50 -1.11 -11.62 14.70
N VAL A 51 -0.80 -10.34 14.89
CA VAL A 51 0.38 -9.88 15.64
C VAL A 51 -0.02 -8.83 16.66
N SER A 52 0.19 -9.12 17.95
CA SER A 52 -0.01 -8.16 19.04
C SER A 52 1.32 -7.51 19.39
N ASP A 53 1.52 -6.28 18.92
CA ASP A 53 2.72 -5.49 19.18
C ASP A 53 2.31 -4.07 19.57
N ARG A 54 2.13 -3.90 20.87
CA ARG A 54 1.62 -2.65 21.46
C ARG A 54 2.63 -1.53 21.33
N GLU A 55 3.92 -1.82 21.51
CA GLU A 55 4.99 -0.84 21.42
C GLU A 55 5.04 -0.23 20.02
N PHE A 56 5.07 -1.05 18.97
CA PHE A 56 5.06 -0.52 17.62
C PHE A 56 3.76 0.23 17.27
N SER A 57 2.61 -0.26 17.74
CA SER A 57 1.34 0.45 17.55
C SER A 57 1.35 1.85 18.18
N LEU A 58 1.96 2.00 19.35
CA LEU A 58 2.12 3.30 20.03
C LEU A 58 3.01 4.23 19.22
N VAL A 59 4.15 3.74 18.73
CA VAL A 59 5.07 4.53 17.89
C VAL A 59 4.34 5.11 16.68
N VAL A 60 3.49 4.32 16.02
CA VAL A 60 2.70 4.76 14.85
C VAL A 60 1.74 5.89 15.21
N VAL A 61 0.98 5.78 16.30
CA VAL A 61 -0.01 6.81 16.69
C VAL A 61 0.62 8.04 17.34
N GLU A 62 1.79 7.91 17.96
CA GLU A 62 2.52 9.01 18.60
C GLU A 62 3.23 9.90 17.59
N GLN A 63 3.76 9.33 16.50
CA GLN A 63 4.44 10.09 15.44
C GLN A 63 3.47 10.69 14.42
N ALA A 64 2.19 10.35 14.49
CA ALA A 64 1.19 10.90 13.56
C ALA A 64 1.08 12.43 13.68
N PRO A 65 1.02 13.18 12.57
CA PRO A 65 0.88 14.63 12.57
C PRO A 65 -0.38 15.12 13.29
N GLU A 66 -0.28 16.25 13.99
CA GLU A 66 -1.42 16.83 14.73
C GLU A 66 -2.58 17.25 13.82
N SER A 67 -2.26 17.81 12.65
CA SER A 67 -3.25 18.25 11.66
C SER A 67 -3.53 17.13 10.66
N LEU A 68 -4.74 16.57 10.73
CA LEU A 68 -5.26 15.59 9.78
C LEU A 68 -6.45 16.17 9.01
N SER A 69 -6.62 15.74 7.77
CA SER A 69 -7.72 16.15 6.90
C SER A 69 -8.67 14.98 6.67
N GLN A 70 -9.97 15.26 6.61
CA GLN A 70 -10.98 14.29 6.18
C GLN A 70 -11.05 14.13 4.66
N ASP A 71 -10.41 15.02 3.90
CA ASP A 71 -10.54 15.08 2.43
C ASP A 71 -9.40 14.37 1.70
N LYS A 72 -8.25 14.17 2.36
CA LYS A 72 -7.04 13.62 1.75
C LYS A 72 -6.27 12.72 2.68
N SER A 73 -5.51 11.80 2.09
CA SER A 73 -4.54 11.00 2.81
C SER A 73 -3.28 11.81 3.15
N ILE A 74 -2.54 11.36 4.16
CA ILE A 74 -1.26 11.94 4.57
C ILE A 74 -0.24 10.82 4.70
N ILE A 75 0.98 11.04 4.21
CA ILE A 75 2.12 10.14 4.40
C ILE A 75 3.19 10.88 5.20
N PHE A 76 3.76 10.20 6.20
CA PHE A 76 4.88 10.73 7.00
C PHE A 76 5.88 9.62 7.32
N ASP A 77 7.14 10.01 7.56
CA ASP A 77 8.22 9.09 7.96
C ASP A 77 7.98 8.50 9.35
N ILE A 78 8.41 7.26 9.59
CA ILE A 78 8.41 6.65 10.93
C ILE A 78 9.81 6.21 11.33
N ALA A 79 10.05 6.19 12.64
CA ALA A 79 11.30 5.66 13.19
C ALA A 79 11.58 4.20 12.73
N PRO A 80 12.87 3.82 12.64
CA PRO A 80 13.25 2.44 12.33
C PRO A 80 12.57 1.43 13.25
N ASN A 81 12.11 0.33 12.67
CA ASN A 81 11.33 -0.69 13.36
C ASN A 81 11.62 -2.06 12.78
N LYS A 82 11.24 -3.11 13.53
CA LYS A 82 11.52 -4.51 13.16
C LYS A 82 10.76 -5.02 11.92
N TYR A 83 9.77 -4.26 11.43
CA TYR A 83 9.01 -4.59 10.23
C TYR A 83 9.52 -3.85 8.98
N GLU A 84 10.57 -3.04 9.13
CA GLU A 84 11.20 -2.28 8.03
C GLU A 84 10.24 -1.30 7.34
N PHE A 85 9.13 -0.95 7.99
CA PHE A 85 8.25 0.11 7.50
C PHE A 85 8.99 1.44 7.58
N THR A 86 8.96 2.17 6.47
CA THR A 86 9.65 3.47 6.36
C THR A 86 8.70 4.64 6.65
N HIS A 87 7.40 4.43 6.43
CA HIS A 87 6.40 5.49 6.46
C HIS A 87 5.09 4.99 7.07
N VAL A 88 4.19 5.93 7.37
CA VAL A 88 2.80 5.65 7.73
C VAL A 88 1.89 6.43 6.77
N LEU A 89 0.92 5.73 6.19
CA LEU A 89 -0.19 6.30 5.45
C LEU A 89 -1.39 6.48 6.39
N VAL A 90 -1.88 7.69 6.52
CA VAL A 90 -3.10 8.03 7.27
C VAL A 90 -4.22 8.30 6.30
N VAL A 91 -5.29 7.52 6.39
CA VAL A 91 -6.49 7.70 5.56
C VAL A 91 -7.72 8.01 6.42
N PRO A 92 -8.63 8.88 5.96
CA PRO A 92 -9.85 9.20 6.69
C PRO A 92 -10.87 8.05 6.65
N ASN A 93 -11.93 8.19 7.46
CA ASN A 93 -12.94 7.18 7.69
C ASN A 93 -13.67 6.67 6.43
N SER A 94 -13.67 7.43 5.33
CA SER A 94 -14.31 7.09 4.07
C SER A 94 -13.54 6.00 3.29
N TYR A 95 -12.23 5.91 3.50
CA TYR A 95 -11.35 4.94 2.85
C TYR A 95 -11.47 3.53 3.43
N HIS A 96 -11.97 3.39 4.67
CA HIS A 96 -12.00 2.10 5.37
C HIS A 96 -13.34 1.80 6.04
N GLY A 97 -13.57 0.51 6.32
CA GLY A 97 -14.78 0.01 7.01
C GLY A 97 -14.60 -0.22 8.51
N SER A 98 -13.43 0.08 9.07
CA SER A 98 -13.11 -0.24 10.46
C SER A 98 -14.08 0.44 11.43
N LEU A 99 -14.57 -0.34 12.39
CA LEU A 99 -15.56 0.07 13.41
C LEU A 99 -16.93 0.50 12.85
N LYS A 100 -17.25 0.20 11.59
CA LYS A 100 -18.60 0.42 11.04
C LYS A 100 -19.68 -0.37 11.79
N GLY A 101 -20.91 0.12 11.73
CA GLY A 101 -22.07 -0.51 12.37
C GLY A 101 -22.33 0.04 13.77
N ARG A 102 -22.05 -0.75 14.82
CA ARG A 102 -22.38 -0.35 16.21
C ARG A 102 -21.69 0.94 16.67
N LEU A 103 -20.54 1.28 16.09
CA LEU A 103 -19.77 2.46 16.43
C LEU A 103 -19.81 3.54 15.33
N GLU A 104 -20.73 3.43 14.35
CA GLU A 104 -20.79 4.32 13.18
C GLU A 104 -20.82 5.80 13.54
N ALA A 105 -21.67 6.16 14.50
CA ALA A 105 -21.85 7.55 14.95
C ALA A 105 -20.58 8.18 15.55
N LYS A 106 -19.54 7.38 15.85
CA LYS A 106 -18.26 7.85 16.40
C LYS A 106 -17.14 7.91 15.37
N ARG A 107 -17.38 7.48 14.12
CA ARG A 107 -16.34 7.37 13.09
C ARG A 107 -16.01 8.69 12.41
N GLU A 108 -16.74 9.77 12.67
CA GLU A 108 -16.57 11.06 11.97
C GLU A 108 -15.11 11.55 11.95
N ASN A 109 -14.37 11.38 13.06
CA ASN A 109 -12.98 11.82 13.18
C ASN A 109 -11.97 10.65 13.19
N LEU A 110 -12.41 9.46 12.76
CA LEU A 110 -11.60 8.25 12.76
C LEU A 110 -10.69 8.22 11.53
N HIS A 111 -9.40 8.09 11.79
CA HIS A 111 -8.39 7.88 10.76
C HIS A 111 -7.73 6.53 10.97
N LEU A 112 -7.44 5.83 9.87
CA LEU A 112 -6.66 4.61 9.88
C LEU A 112 -5.21 4.94 9.56
N CYS A 113 -4.32 4.64 10.50
CA CYS A 113 -2.87 4.75 10.36
C CYS A 113 -2.30 3.40 9.94
N ILE A 114 -1.71 3.37 8.75
CA ILE A 114 -1.23 2.16 8.08
C ILE A 114 0.29 2.26 7.92
N PRO A 115 1.07 1.43 8.61
CA PRO A 115 2.50 1.30 8.34
C PRO A 115 2.74 0.78 6.92
N ILE A 116 3.56 1.49 6.15
CA ILE A 116 3.85 1.20 4.74
C ILE A 116 5.35 1.29 4.44
N HIS A 117 5.77 0.59 3.40
CA HIS A 117 7.01 0.92 2.70
C HIS A 117 6.70 2.03 1.69
N ARG A 118 7.59 3.02 1.53
CA ARG A 118 7.28 4.25 0.76
C ARG A 118 6.73 3.97 -0.64
N CYS A 119 7.27 2.93 -1.29
CA CYS A 119 6.91 2.55 -2.65
C CYS A 119 5.51 1.93 -2.79
N GLU A 120 4.82 1.60 -1.70
CA GLU A 120 3.52 0.90 -1.73
C GLU A 120 2.34 1.81 -2.12
N PHE A 121 2.44 3.12 -1.88
CA PHE A 121 1.38 4.10 -2.17
C PHE A 121 1.97 5.42 -2.63
N SER A 122 1.28 6.14 -3.51
CA SER A 122 1.68 7.51 -3.88
C SER A 122 1.25 8.53 -2.82
N GLY A 123 0.10 8.31 -2.17
CA GLY A 123 -0.59 9.25 -1.28
C GLY A 123 -1.68 10.07 -1.98
N GLY A 124 -1.82 9.90 -3.30
CA GLY A 124 -2.82 10.58 -4.13
C GLY A 124 -3.97 9.67 -4.58
N GLU A 125 -4.04 8.44 -4.07
CA GLU A 125 -5.07 7.46 -4.42
C GLU A 125 -6.47 8.00 -4.11
N SER A 126 -7.42 7.74 -5.02
CA SER A 126 -8.83 7.88 -4.69
C SER A 126 -9.27 6.81 -3.68
N GLU A 127 -10.42 7.01 -3.02
CA GLU A 127 -11.00 5.99 -2.15
C GLU A 127 -11.20 4.64 -2.83
N GLY A 128 -11.62 4.66 -4.11
CA GLY A 128 -11.87 3.46 -4.90
C GLY A 128 -10.56 2.72 -5.20
N GLU A 129 -9.55 3.46 -5.66
CA GLU A 129 -8.22 2.93 -5.96
C GLU A 129 -7.56 2.35 -4.70
N PHE A 130 -7.59 3.08 -3.58
CA PHE A 130 -7.08 2.60 -2.31
C PHE A 130 -7.74 1.28 -1.88
N LYS A 131 -9.09 1.20 -1.96
CA LYS A 131 -9.84 -0.01 -1.62
C LYS A 131 -9.44 -1.19 -2.52
N GLU A 132 -9.26 -0.96 -3.81
CA GLU A 132 -8.81 -2.00 -4.73
C GLU A 132 -7.40 -2.49 -4.39
N MET A 133 -6.47 -1.56 -4.14
CA MET A 133 -5.09 -1.87 -3.80
C MET A 133 -5.00 -2.73 -2.53
N ILE A 134 -5.68 -2.35 -1.45
CA ILE A 134 -5.59 -3.11 -0.19
C ILE A 134 -6.29 -4.48 -0.25
N GLN A 135 -7.25 -4.65 -1.16
CA GLN A 135 -7.97 -5.91 -1.32
C GLN A 135 -7.21 -6.91 -2.19
N ARG A 136 -6.54 -6.42 -3.24
CA ARG A 136 -5.97 -7.30 -4.28
C ARG A 136 -4.45 -7.37 -4.26
N MET A 137 -3.78 -6.31 -3.80
CA MET A 137 -2.34 -6.13 -4.00
C MET A 137 -1.57 -6.09 -2.69
N ILE A 138 -2.00 -5.25 -1.74
CA ILE A 138 -1.21 -4.90 -0.56
C ILE A 138 -1.96 -5.31 0.70
N PRO A 139 -1.55 -6.41 1.39
CA PRO A 139 -2.21 -6.86 2.61
C PRO A 139 -1.80 -5.98 3.79
N VAL A 140 -2.31 -4.74 3.84
CA VAL A 140 -1.87 -3.66 4.74
C VAL A 140 -1.89 -3.99 6.24
N PHE A 141 -2.73 -4.94 6.68
CA PHE A 141 -2.80 -5.37 8.08
C PHE A 141 -1.77 -6.46 8.42
N ARG A 142 -1.17 -7.12 7.42
CA ARG A 142 -0.09 -8.09 7.65
C ARG A 142 1.23 -7.34 7.73
N TRP A 143 1.74 -7.20 8.95
CA TRP A 143 2.99 -6.48 9.18
C TRP A 143 4.23 -7.26 8.75
N SER A 144 4.13 -8.59 8.64
CA SER A 144 5.18 -9.45 8.11
C SER A 144 5.09 -9.65 6.59
N ARG A 145 4.37 -8.78 5.87
CA ARG A 145 4.23 -8.90 4.41
C ARG A 145 5.55 -8.61 3.71
N LYS A 146 5.70 -9.09 2.48
CA LYS A 146 6.75 -8.61 1.58
C LYS A 146 6.36 -7.23 1.05
N VAL A 147 7.37 -6.42 0.71
CA VAL A 147 7.20 -5.11 0.07
C VAL A 147 6.44 -5.27 -1.25
N CYS A 148 5.36 -4.51 -1.44
CA CYS A 148 4.50 -4.57 -2.62
C CYS A 148 4.42 -3.19 -3.30
N PRO A 149 5.36 -2.83 -4.21
CA PRO A 149 5.38 -1.49 -4.78
C PRO A 149 4.14 -1.24 -5.63
N LYS A 150 3.62 -0.01 -5.58
CA LYS A 150 2.59 0.48 -6.50
C LYS A 150 3.22 0.64 -7.87
N ILE A 151 2.71 -0.13 -8.81
CA ILE A 151 3.03 0.01 -10.22
C ILE A 151 1.74 0.04 -11.03
N LYS A 152 1.75 0.88 -12.06
CA LYS A 152 0.69 0.97 -13.06
C LYS A 152 1.31 0.65 -14.41
N VAL A 153 0.71 -0.26 -15.15
CA VAL A 153 1.28 -0.84 -16.35
C VAL A 153 0.35 -0.60 -17.53
N TYR A 154 0.90 -0.04 -18.61
CA TYR A 154 0.25 0.08 -19.91
C TYR A 154 1.06 -0.73 -20.92
N PHE A 155 0.47 -1.73 -21.58
CA PHE A 155 1.23 -2.58 -22.49
C PHE A 155 0.41 -3.08 -23.68
N ASP A 156 1.12 -3.44 -24.74
CA ASP A 156 0.61 -4.18 -25.88
C ASP A 156 1.60 -5.29 -26.26
N ASN A 157 1.11 -6.52 -26.30
CA ASN A 157 1.88 -7.69 -26.73
C ASN A 157 1.15 -8.39 -27.87
N PRO A 158 1.50 -8.08 -29.14
CA PRO A 158 0.88 -8.72 -30.30
C PRO A 158 1.22 -10.20 -30.43
N GLY A 159 2.25 -10.69 -29.73
CA GLY A 159 2.61 -12.12 -29.72
C GLY A 159 1.63 -12.99 -28.92
N THR A 160 1.01 -12.42 -27.89
CA THR A 160 0.02 -13.09 -27.04
C THR A 160 -1.41 -12.58 -27.25
N GLU A 161 -1.59 -11.56 -28.10
CA GLU A 161 -2.86 -10.84 -28.30
C GLU A 161 -3.42 -10.25 -27.00
N THR A 162 -2.52 -9.91 -26.06
CA THR A 162 -2.88 -9.31 -24.77
C THR A 162 -2.35 -7.90 -24.68
N GLY A 163 -3.12 -7.02 -24.06
CA GLY A 163 -2.70 -5.68 -23.74
C GLY A 163 -3.66 -5.04 -22.74
N THR A 164 -3.40 -3.79 -22.42
CA THR A 164 -4.28 -2.95 -21.61
C THR A 164 -4.76 -1.77 -22.43
N ASP A 165 -5.80 -1.09 -21.97
CA ASP A 165 -6.11 0.24 -22.49
C ASP A 165 -5.00 1.25 -22.13
N GLU A 166 -4.98 2.40 -22.81
CA GLU A 166 -4.04 3.49 -22.54
C GLU A 166 -4.11 4.01 -21.11
N ALA A 167 -5.25 3.79 -20.45
CA ALA A 167 -5.40 4.13 -19.05
C ALA A 167 -4.49 3.30 -18.16
N GLY A 168 -4.08 2.10 -18.56
CA GLY A 168 -3.20 1.20 -17.82
C GLY A 168 -3.83 0.61 -16.57
N VAL A 169 -3.27 -0.50 -16.08
CA VAL A 169 -3.82 -1.26 -14.95
C VAL A 169 -2.82 -1.33 -13.78
N LEU A 170 -3.34 -1.30 -12.55
CA LEU A 170 -2.53 -1.64 -11.39
C LEU A 170 -2.14 -3.12 -11.43
N MET A 171 -0.85 -3.40 -11.27
CA MET A 171 -0.31 -4.75 -11.45
C MET A 171 0.60 -5.13 -10.28
N LYS A 172 0.67 -6.43 -9.95
CA LYS A 172 1.66 -6.93 -8.98
C LYS A 172 3.02 -7.03 -9.66
N TYR A 173 4.08 -6.66 -8.95
CA TYR A 173 5.44 -6.72 -9.50
C TYR A 173 5.84 -8.10 -10.08
N PRO A 174 5.54 -9.25 -9.44
CA PRO A 174 5.79 -10.55 -10.06
C PRO A 174 5.02 -10.79 -11.37
N THR A 175 3.79 -10.27 -11.49
CA THR A 175 3.01 -10.36 -12.73
C THR A 175 3.65 -9.55 -13.85
N LEU A 176 4.12 -8.32 -13.54
CA LEU A 176 4.88 -7.51 -14.50
C LEU A 176 6.11 -8.25 -15.02
N LEU A 177 6.87 -8.92 -14.14
CA LEU A 177 8.05 -9.68 -14.55
C LEU A 177 7.70 -10.82 -15.52
N SER A 178 6.56 -11.50 -15.31
CA SER A 178 6.06 -12.50 -16.26
C SER A 178 5.62 -11.89 -17.59
N GLU A 179 4.99 -10.71 -17.60
CA GLU A 179 4.65 -10.03 -18.86
C GLU A 179 5.90 -9.60 -19.63
N ILE A 180 6.95 -9.17 -18.94
CA ILE A 180 8.24 -8.85 -19.56
C ILE A 180 8.86 -10.10 -20.19
N GLU A 181 8.81 -11.26 -19.53
CA GLU A 181 9.28 -12.52 -20.12
C GLU A 181 8.50 -12.86 -21.40
N ASN A 182 7.17 -12.67 -21.40
CA ASN A 182 6.30 -12.88 -22.56
C ASN A 182 6.55 -11.90 -23.71
N LEU A 183 7.15 -10.74 -23.43
CA LEU A 183 7.53 -9.76 -24.45
C LEU A 183 8.78 -10.21 -25.25
N GLY A 184 9.55 -11.16 -24.72
CA GLY A 184 10.84 -11.59 -25.26
C GLY A 184 10.79 -12.01 -26.74
N GLY A 185 11.32 -11.16 -27.63
CA GLY A 185 11.35 -11.43 -29.07
C GLY A 185 10.09 -11.02 -29.84
N VAL A 186 9.18 -10.26 -29.22
CA VAL A 186 7.97 -9.73 -29.86
C VAL A 186 8.28 -8.40 -30.55
N ILE A 187 8.08 -8.36 -31.86
CA ILE A 187 8.25 -7.14 -32.65
C ILE A 187 7.04 -6.23 -32.43
N ASN A 188 7.29 -4.93 -32.22
CA ASN A 188 6.28 -3.90 -31.93
C ASN A 188 5.52 -4.07 -30.59
N GLY A 189 5.92 -5.01 -29.74
CA GLY A 189 5.41 -5.06 -28.37
C GLY A 189 6.15 -4.08 -27.46
N PHE A 190 5.44 -3.56 -26.46
CA PHE A 190 6.01 -2.70 -25.42
C PHE A 190 5.31 -2.88 -24.08
N ILE A 191 5.99 -2.52 -23.00
CA ILE A 191 5.43 -2.39 -21.65
C ILE A 191 5.89 -1.07 -21.05
N GLU A 192 4.96 -0.15 -20.82
CA GLU A 192 5.16 1.10 -20.07
C GLU A 192 4.83 0.86 -18.58
N ILE A 193 5.74 1.27 -17.70
CA ILE A 193 5.68 1.04 -16.25
C ILE A 193 5.78 2.38 -15.54
N THR A 194 4.72 2.71 -14.80
CA THR A 194 4.64 3.92 -13.97
C THR A 194 4.79 3.53 -12.49
N ASN A 195 5.76 4.12 -11.79
CA ASN A 195 5.99 3.87 -10.37
C ASN A 195 5.10 4.74 -9.46
N TYR A 196 5.23 4.56 -8.14
CA TYR A 196 4.45 5.33 -7.15
C TYR A 196 4.71 6.85 -7.16
N LYS A 197 5.82 7.31 -7.73
CA LYS A 197 6.15 8.75 -7.90
C LYS A 197 5.54 9.34 -9.18
N GLY A 198 4.97 8.50 -10.05
CA GLY A 198 4.50 8.91 -11.38
C GLY A 198 5.61 8.99 -12.43
N GLU A 199 6.81 8.48 -12.12
CA GLU A 199 7.88 8.33 -13.11
C GLU A 199 7.56 7.15 -14.02
N VAL A 200 8.05 7.20 -15.26
CA VAL A 200 7.71 6.24 -16.32
C VAL A 200 8.96 5.68 -16.99
N VAL A 201 8.98 4.37 -17.19
CA VAL A 201 9.95 3.67 -18.05
C VAL A 201 9.22 2.77 -19.03
N GLU A 202 9.82 2.52 -20.19
CA GLU A 202 9.28 1.62 -21.20
C GLU A 202 10.25 0.46 -21.46
N VAL A 203 9.71 -0.74 -21.68
CA VAL A 203 10.46 -1.95 -22.01
C VAL A 203 10.04 -2.43 -23.39
N LEU A 204 11.03 -2.64 -24.25
CA LEU A 204 10.88 -3.23 -25.58
C LEU A 204 11.71 -4.52 -25.66
N SER A 205 11.29 -5.51 -26.46
CA SER A 205 12.12 -6.70 -26.70
C SER A 205 11.94 -7.24 -28.12
N PRO A 206 12.44 -6.55 -29.16
CA PRO A 206 12.30 -7.00 -30.54
C PRO A 206 13.12 -8.26 -30.88
N LYS A 207 14.02 -8.70 -29.97
CA LYS A 207 14.84 -9.90 -30.12
C LYS A 207 14.80 -10.71 -28.84
N LYS A 208 14.79 -12.03 -28.98
CA LYS A 208 14.79 -12.96 -27.84
C LYS A 208 15.99 -12.67 -26.91
N GLU A 209 15.74 -12.65 -25.60
CA GLU A 209 16.74 -12.40 -24.54
C GLU A 209 17.41 -11.02 -24.54
N VAL A 210 16.98 -10.12 -25.42
CA VAL A 210 17.48 -8.74 -25.50
C VAL A 210 16.34 -7.78 -25.20
N PHE A 211 16.54 -6.95 -24.19
CA PHE A 211 15.56 -5.96 -23.77
C PHE A 211 16.14 -4.56 -23.95
N THR A 212 15.32 -3.63 -24.39
CA THR A 212 15.66 -2.21 -24.37
C THR A 212 14.82 -1.55 -23.29
N LEU A 213 15.48 -0.94 -22.31
CA LEU A 213 14.84 -0.10 -21.31
C LEU A 213 14.97 1.35 -21.76
N VAL A 214 13.84 2.02 -21.96
CA VAL A 214 13.76 3.42 -22.35
C VAL A 214 13.36 4.26 -21.14
N ARG A 215 14.21 5.21 -20.75
CA ARG A 215 13.92 6.18 -19.69
C ARG A 215 13.66 7.54 -20.30
N ASN A 216 12.74 8.31 -19.71
CA ASN A 216 12.42 9.68 -20.16
C ASN A 216 12.10 9.81 -21.67
N ARG A 217 11.60 8.72 -22.29
CA ARG A 217 11.31 8.62 -23.73
C ARG A 217 12.52 8.90 -24.66
N LYS A 218 13.75 8.80 -24.16
CA LYS A 218 14.97 9.16 -24.92
C LYS A 218 16.19 8.31 -24.59
N ASP A 219 16.35 7.92 -23.33
CA ASP A 219 17.56 7.23 -22.88
C ASP A 219 17.35 5.72 -23.02
N GLU A 220 17.82 5.17 -24.14
CA GLU A 220 17.75 3.74 -24.45
C GLU A 220 18.95 2.98 -23.89
N GLU A 221 18.70 1.92 -23.14
CA GLU A 221 19.71 1.01 -22.62
C GLU A 221 19.39 -0.43 -23.02
N VAL A 222 20.33 -1.09 -23.70
CA VAL A 222 20.18 -2.50 -24.09
C VAL A 222 20.69 -3.39 -22.96
N LEU A 223 19.81 -4.25 -22.46
CA LEU A 223 19.99 -5.05 -21.25
C LEU A 223 19.69 -6.53 -21.50
N THR A 224 20.35 -7.39 -20.73
CA THR A 224 19.90 -8.76 -20.50
C THR A 224 18.70 -8.76 -19.55
N TYR A 225 17.93 -9.86 -19.49
CA TYR A 225 16.80 -9.97 -18.55
C TYR A 225 17.22 -9.70 -17.09
N SER A 226 18.35 -10.24 -16.63
CA SER A 226 18.81 -10.03 -15.26
C SER A 226 19.14 -8.57 -14.95
N GLN A 227 19.79 -7.87 -15.90
CA GLN A 227 20.09 -6.45 -15.74
C GLN A 227 18.83 -5.59 -15.78
N LEU A 228 17.84 -5.96 -16.62
CA LEU A 228 16.54 -5.31 -16.65
C LEU A 228 15.82 -5.46 -15.32
N VAL A 229 15.78 -6.67 -14.74
CA VAL A 229 15.16 -6.91 -13.42
C VAL A 229 15.84 -6.09 -12.34
N GLU A 230 17.18 -5.99 -12.34
CA GLU A 230 17.92 -5.15 -11.41
C GLU A 230 17.57 -3.65 -11.56
N ALA A 231 17.54 -3.15 -12.80
CA ALA A 231 17.16 -1.78 -13.11
C ALA A 231 15.71 -1.48 -12.67
N LEU A 232 14.78 -2.40 -12.94
CA LEU A 232 13.38 -2.26 -12.52
C LEU A 232 13.22 -2.34 -11.01
N ASN A 233 13.99 -3.18 -10.32
CA ASN A 233 14.00 -3.21 -8.85
C ASN A 233 14.41 -1.83 -8.30
N GLY A 234 15.51 -1.26 -8.82
CA GLY A 234 15.93 0.09 -8.46
C GLY A 234 14.87 1.15 -8.76
N PHE A 235 14.09 0.99 -9.83
CA PHE A 235 13.06 1.94 -10.22
C PHE A 235 11.78 1.86 -9.37
N VAL A 236 11.31 0.66 -9.05
CA VAL A 236 10.00 0.45 -8.38
C VAL A 236 10.11 0.40 -6.86
N PHE A 237 11.27 0.04 -6.31
CA PHE A 237 11.49 -0.05 -4.86
C PHE A 237 12.27 1.15 -4.27
N ALA A 238 12.78 2.07 -5.09
CA ALA A 238 13.48 3.25 -4.58
C ALA A 238 12.53 4.19 -3.82
N GLY A 239 12.56 4.07 -2.48
CA GLY A 239 11.74 4.79 -1.53
C GLY A 239 12.56 5.49 -0.47
#